data_AF-A0A7X5SB74-F1
#
_entry.id   AF-A0A7X5SB74-F1
#
_cell.length_a   1.000
_cell.length_b   1.000
_cell.length_c   1.000
_cell.angle_alpha   90.00
_cell.angle_beta   90.00
_cell.angle_gamma   90.00
#
_symmetry.space_group_name_H-M   'P 1'
#
loop_
_entity.id
_entity.type
_entity.pdbx_description
1 polymer ?
#
loop_
_entity_poly.entity_id
_entity_poly.type
_entity_poly.pdbx_seq_one_letter_code
_entity_poly.pdbx_strand_id
1 'polypeptide(L)'
;MIHSLKTRMAVGVLTASLALCAQAADVTGAGASFIYPVMSKWSADYNAATKKQVNYQSIGSGGGIAQIKAASVDFGSSDAPLKPEELAAAGLAQFPSVIGGVVPVVNVPGVAAGALKLDGKTLGDIFLGKVSTWNDPAIAALNPGVKLPDGKITVVHRSDGSGTSFNFTNYLSKVNPDWKGKVGEGTAVQWPTGIGGKGNEGVAAYVKQIKGGIGYVELSYALQNKMAYTAMKNA
;
A
#
# COMPACT_ATOMS: atom_id res chain seq x y z
N MET A 1 24.64 41.41 59.24
CA MET A 1 25.47 40.72 58.23
C MET A 1 25.14 39.20 58.17
N ILE A 2 23.86 38.82 58.07
CA ILE A 2 23.39 37.42 57.87
C ILE A 2 22.12 37.47 57.01
N HIS A 3 22.24 37.90 55.75
CA HIS A 3 21.21 37.68 54.71
C HIS A 3 21.79 36.79 53.61
N SER A 4 22.69 35.89 54.01
CA SER A 4 23.58 35.12 53.14
C SER A 4 22.97 33.76 52.77
N LEU A 5 23.14 33.39 51.50
CA LEU A 5 22.93 32.07 50.89
C LEU A 5 21.50 31.59 50.62
N LYS A 6 20.56 31.60 51.59
CA LYS A 6 19.29 30.86 51.42
C LYS A 6 18.39 31.41 50.30
N THR A 7 18.31 32.72 50.14
CA THR A 7 17.47 33.36 49.10
C THR A 7 18.08 33.27 47.70
N ARG A 8 19.41 33.09 47.59
CA ARG A 8 20.12 32.93 46.31
C ARG A 8 20.00 31.51 45.75
N MET A 9 19.87 30.48 46.60
CA MET A 9 19.61 29.11 46.13
C MET A 9 18.18 28.92 45.60
N ALA A 10 17.19 29.63 46.16
CA ALA A 10 15.79 29.51 45.71
C ALA A 10 15.58 30.02 44.27
N VAL A 11 16.31 31.06 43.86
CA VAL A 11 16.23 31.61 42.48
C VAL A 11 17.00 30.73 41.47
N GLY A 12 18.11 30.11 41.88
CA GLY A 12 18.90 29.22 41.01
C GLY A 12 18.23 27.88 40.68
N VAL A 13 17.38 27.37 41.57
CA VAL A 13 16.63 26.11 41.34
C VAL A 13 15.37 26.36 40.49
N LEU A 14 14.81 27.57 40.53
CA LEU A 14 13.63 27.93 39.72
C LEU A 14 13.98 28.25 38.26
N THR A 15 15.23 28.67 37.96
CA THR A 15 15.69 28.88 36.57
C THR A 15 16.21 27.60 35.91
N ALA A 16 16.59 26.58 36.67
CA ALA A 16 17.04 25.29 36.13
C ALA A 16 15.89 24.38 35.67
N SER A 17 14.64 24.69 36.05
CA SER A 17 13.45 23.87 35.74
C SER A 17 12.72 24.30 34.46
N LEU A 18 13.14 25.38 33.80
CA LEU A 18 12.51 25.90 32.57
C LEU A 18 13.27 25.56 31.27
N ALA A 19 14.36 24.79 31.35
CA ALA A 19 15.15 24.37 30.19
C ALA A 19 15.12 22.86 29.95
N LEU A 20 14.02 22.18 30.34
CA LEU A 20 13.64 20.97 29.62
C LEU A 20 13.22 21.41 28.23
N CYS A 21 14.19 21.53 27.32
CA CYS A 21 13.91 21.43 25.90
C CYS A 21 13.07 20.16 25.76
N ALA A 22 11.77 20.31 25.52
CA ALA A 22 10.93 19.18 25.16
C ALA A 22 11.59 18.56 23.92
N GLN A 23 12.32 17.46 24.11
CA GLN A 23 12.72 16.66 22.99
C GLN A 23 11.42 16.20 22.38
N ALA A 24 11.14 16.66 21.16
CA ALA A 24 9.95 16.23 20.45
C ALA A 24 9.99 14.71 20.41
N ALA A 25 8.97 14.07 20.99
CA ALA A 25 8.87 12.63 21.03
C ALA A 25 8.91 12.08 19.59
N ASP A 26 9.55 10.94 19.42
CA ASP A 26 9.54 10.22 18.15
C ASP A 26 8.09 9.93 17.75
N VAL A 27 7.76 10.12 16.48
CA VAL A 27 6.42 9.86 15.95
C VAL A 27 6.35 8.43 15.46
N THR A 28 5.32 7.69 15.87
CA THR A 28 5.04 6.32 15.47
C THR A 28 3.87 6.25 14.49
N GLY A 29 4.05 5.53 13.40
CA GLY A 29 3.03 5.30 12.40
C GLY A 29 2.97 3.85 11.96
N ALA A 30 1.78 3.40 11.58
CA ALA A 30 1.61 2.07 11.02
C ALA A 30 0.53 2.05 9.94
N GLY A 31 0.69 1.20 8.93
CA GLY A 31 -0.39 0.89 8.01
C GLY A 31 0.04 0.61 6.57
N ALA A 32 -0.56 1.35 5.64
CA ALA A 32 -0.47 1.13 4.20
C ALA A 32 0.96 0.93 3.70
N SER A 33 1.21 -0.21 3.06
CA SER A 33 2.46 -0.42 2.31
C SER A 33 2.50 0.42 1.03
N PHE A 34 1.35 0.86 0.51
CA PHE A 34 1.26 1.69 -0.70
C PHE A 34 2.15 2.95 -0.62
N ILE A 35 2.14 3.66 0.50
CA ILE A 35 2.96 4.87 0.68
C ILE A 35 4.34 4.60 1.29
N TYR A 36 4.67 3.34 1.62
CA TYR A 36 5.91 3.04 2.34
C TYR A 36 7.17 3.60 1.66
N PRO A 37 7.34 3.50 0.32
CA PRO A 37 8.52 4.03 -0.35
C PRO A 37 8.72 5.55 -0.13
N VAL A 38 7.64 6.33 -0.22
CA VAL A 38 7.72 7.78 -0.01
C VAL A 38 7.80 8.14 1.48
N MET A 39 7.08 7.41 2.33
CA MET A 39 7.08 7.59 3.78
C MET A 39 8.47 7.34 4.37
N SER A 40 9.16 6.27 3.96
CA SER A 40 10.54 6.00 4.40
C SER A 40 11.48 7.13 4.02
N LYS A 41 11.33 7.71 2.82
CA LYS A 41 12.15 8.83 2.37
C LYS A 41 11.85 10.11 3.15
N TRP A 42 10.58 10.43 3.37
CA TRP A 42 10.18 11.57 4.20
C TRP A 42 10.67 11.44 5.64
N SER A 43 10.54 10.26 6.26
CA SER A 43 11.08 10.00 7.59
C SER A 43 12.58 10.25 7.68
N ALA A 44 13.35 9.76 6.70
CA ALA A 44 14.80 9.94 6.66
C ALA A 44 15.20 11.42 6.48
N ASP A 45 14.60 12.09 5.50
CA ASP A 45 14.90 13.49 5.17
C ASP A 45 14.49 14.42 6.34
N TYR A 46 13.35 14.15 6.99
CA TYR A 46 12.88 14.89 8.16
C TYR A 46 13.80 14.75 9.36
N ASN A 47 14.27 13.53 9.64
CA ASN A 47 15.24 13.29 10.71
C ASN A 47 16.58 13.97 10.42
N ALA A 48 17.06 13.91 9.18
CA ALA A 48 18.30 14.60 8.80
C ALA A 48 18.23 16.10 9.07
N ALA A 49 17.10 16.74 8.73
CA ALA A 49 16.88 18.18 8.86
C ALA A 49 16.55 18.63 10.29
N THR A 50 15.81 17.83 11.06
CA THR A 50 15.22 18.27 12.34
C THR A 50 15.68 17.49 13.56
N LYS A 51 16.35 16.35 13.36
CA LYS A 51 16.69 15.35 14.39
C LYS A 51 15.50 14.69 15.08
N LYS A 52 14.27 14.87 14.54
CA LYS A 52 13.07 14.19 15.01
C LYS A 52 12.84 12.93 14.19
N GLN A 53 12.53 11.81 14.85
CA GLN A 53 12.33 10.54 14.16
C GLN A 53 10.86 10.29 13.87
N VAL A 54 10.60 9.67 12.72
CA VAL A 54 9.28 9.16 12.34
C VAL A 54 9.44 7.68 12.00
N ASN A 55 9.04 6.81 12.92
CA ASN A 55 9.08 5.37 12.76
C ASN A 55 7.78 4.87 12.13
N TYR A 56 7.86 4.34 10.91
CA TYR A 56 6.68 3.86 10.18
C TYR A 56 6.75 2.36 9.89
N GLN A 57 5.69 1.64 10.25
CA GLN A 57 5.56 0.20 10.06
C GLN A 57 4.64 -0.14 8.88
N SER A 58 5.21 -0.78 7.85
CA SER A 58 4.48 -1.27 6.66
C SER A 58 3.75 -2.58 6.98
N ILE A 59 2.51 -2.49 7.47
CA ILE A 59 1.72 -3.64 7.96
C ILE A 59 0.38 -3.85 7.24
N GLY A 60 0.09 -3.04 6.22
CA GLY A 60 -1.19 -3.03 5.52
C GLY A 60 -2.20 -2.07 6.15
N SER A 61 -3.09 -1.52 5.33
CA SER A 61 -4.06 -0.50 5.73
C SER A 61 -5.01 -0.97 6.84
N GLY A 62 -5.42 -2.25 6.80
CA GLY A 62 -6.24 -2.83 7.87
C GLY A 62 -5.53 -2.87 9.21
N GLY A 63 -4.22 -3.17 9.21
CA GLY A 63 -3.38 -3.11 10.40
C GLY A 63 -3.22 -1.67 10.92
N GLY A 64 -3.04 -0.70 10.03
CA GLY A 64 -2.95 0.72 10.38
C GLY A 64 -4.22 1.24 11.06
N ILE A 65 -5.39 0.93 10.49
CA ILE A 65 -6.71 1.26 11.08
C ILE A 65 -6.86 0.62 12.48
N ALA A 66 -6.49 -0.64 12.63
CA ALA A 66 -6.58 -1.33 13.91
C ALA A 66 -5.67 -0.70 14.97
N GLN A 67 -4.41 -0.39 14.62
CA GLN A 67 -3.45 0.17 15.59
C GLN A 67 -3.79 1.60 16.01
N ILE A 68 -4.30 2.45 15.12
CA ILE A 68 -4.71 3.81 15.50
C ILE A 68 -5.98 3.80 16.36
N LYS A 69 -6.95 2.91 16.09
CA LYS A 69 -8.12 2.72 16.96
C LYS A 69 -7.76 2.20 18.35
N ALA A 70 -6.69 1.40 18.44
CA ALA A 70 -6.14 0.92 19.70
C ALA A 70 -5.18 1.92 20.38
N ALA A 71 -5.02 3.13 19.80
CA ALA A 71 -4.09 4.16 20.28
C ALA A 71 -2.65 3.63 20.52
N SER A 72 -2.22 2.63 19.73
CA SER A 72 -0.89 2.00 19.85
C SER A 72 0.18 2.72 19.01
N VAL A 73 -0.23 3.65 18.16
CA VAL A 73 0.61 4.50 17.31
C VAL A 73 0.03 5.90 17.25
N ASP A 74 0.86 6.90 16.94
CA ASP A 74 0.43 8.30 16.82
C ASP A 74 -0.41 8.55 15.56
N PHE A 75 -0.18 7.79 14.49
CA PHE A 75 -1.02 7.84 13.29
C PHE A 75 -1.19 6.49 12.58
N GLY A 76 -2.39 6.27 12.01
CA GLY A 76 -2.69 5.16 11.13
C GLY A 76 -2.71 5.61 9.67
N SER A 77 -2.16 4.81 8.76
CA SER A 77 -2.19 5.05 7.31
C SER A 77 -3.05 4.03 6.58
N SER A 78 -3.96 4.49 5.72
CA SER A 78 -4.89 3.64 4.97
C SER A 78 -5.16 4.18 3.57
N ASP A 79 -5.25 3.29 2.58
CA ASP A 79 -5.73 3.64 1.23
C ASP A 79 -7.23 3.39 1.07
N ALA A 80 -7.87 2.76 2.06
CA ALA A 80 -9.31 2.56 2.14
C ALA A 80 -9.87 3.57 3.14
N PRO A 81 -10.51 4.67 2.68
CA PRO A 81 -10.99 5.71 3.57
C PRO A 81 -12.12 5.18 4.46
N LEU A 82 -12.08 5.54 5.74
CA LEU A 82 -13.18 5.24 6.65
C LEU A 82 -14.35 6.17 6.36
N LYS A 83 -15.56 5.66 6.55
CA LYS A 83 -16.77 6.48 6.40
C LYS A 83 -16.90 7.48 7.55
N PRO A 84 -17.57 8.63 7.36
CA PRO A 84 -17.72 9.65 8.41
C PRO A 84 -18.27 9.10 9.73
N GLU A 85 -19.25 8.20 9.69
CA GLU A 85 -19.84 7.57 10.87
C GLU A 85 -18.84 6.70 11.65
N GLU A 86 -17.91 6.04 10.96
CA GLU A 86 -16.88 5.22 11.58
C GLU A 86 -15.77 6.07 12.19
N LEU A 87 -15.40 7.19 11.53
CA LEU A 87 -14.47 8.18 12.06
C LEU A 87 -15.01 8.82 13.34
N ALA A 88 -16.28 9.24 13.33
CA ALA A 88 -16.95 9.83 14.48
C ALA A 88 -17.01 8.86 15.66
N ALA A 89 -17.39 7.59 15.41
CA ALA A 89 -17.46 6.56 16.45
C ALA A 89 -16.08 6.24 17.05
N ALA A 90 -15.02 6.31 16.26
CA ALA A 90 -13.64 6.04 16.70
C ALA A 90 -12.91 7.28 17.27
N GLY A 91 -13.51 8.47 17.20
CA GLY A 91 -12.84 9.72 17.57
C GLY A 91 -11.63 10.06 16.69
N LEU A 92 -11.67 9.66 15.41
CA LEU A 92 -10.57 9.84 14.46
C LEU A 92 -10.84 10.96 13.47
N ALA A 93 -9.76 11.59 13.00
CA ALA A 93 -9.76 12.48 11.84
C ALA A 93 -8.97 11.84 10.69
N GLN A 94 -9.31 12.21 9.45
CA GLN A 94 -8.66 11.68 8.24
C GLN A 94 -8.34 12.81 7.28
N PHE A 95 -7.15 12.76 6.68
CA PHE A 95 -6.70 13.69 5.65
C PHE A 95 -5.87 12.95 4.58
N PRO A 96 -5.91 13.37 3.31
CA PRO A 96 -5.09 12.76 2.26
C PRO A 96 -3.62 13.18 2.41
N SER A 97 -2.69 12.25 2.14
CA SER A 97 -1.25 12.51 2.19
C SER A 97 -0.60 12.60 0.81
N VAL A 98 -0.89 11.65 -0.08
CA VAL A 98 -0.32 11.57 -1.44
C VAL A 98 -1.26 10.81 -2.38
N ILE A 99 -1.06 10.97 -3.69
CA ILE A 99 -1.74 10.19 -4.74
C ILE A 99 -0.70 9.26 -5.39
N GLY A 100 -1.07 8.00 -5.62
CA GLY A 100 -0.25 7.05 -6.36
C GLY A 100 -1.10 6.23 -7.35
N GLY A 101 -0.48 5.24 -7.98
CA GLY A 101 -1.15 4.34 -8.94
C GLY A 101 -0.97 2.87 -8.58
N VAL A 102 -2.05 2.08 -8.69
CA VAL A 102 -1.98 0.61 -8.68
C VAL A 102 -1.82 0.13 -10.11
N VAL A 103 -0.80 -0.70 -10.37
CA VAL A 103 -0.53 -1.26 -11.69
C VAL A 103 -0.53 -2.78 -11.66
N PRO A 104 -1.09 -3.46 -12.69
CA PRO A 104 -0.84 -4.86 -12.88
C PRO A 104 0.63 -5.08 -13.25
N VAL A 105 1.25 -6.07 -12.62
CA VAL A 105 2.62 -6.51 -12.90
C VAL A 105 2.61 -7.97 -13.29
N VAL A 106 3.44 -8.32 -14.25
CA VAL A 106 3.46 -9.65 -14.87
C VAL A 106 4.87 -10.20 -14.98
N ASN A 107 4.98 -11.52 -15.05
CA ASN A 107 6.22 -12.24 -15.33
C ASN A 107 6.01 -13.19 -16.52
N VAL A 108 5.88 -12.58 -17.71
CA VAL A 108 5.66 -13.29 -18.97
C VAL A 108 6.95 -13.25 -19.78
N PRO A 109 7.54 -14.42 -20.11
CA PRO A 109 8.77 -14.46 -20.91
C PRO A 109 8.62 -13.69 -22.22
N GLY A 110 9.59 -12.81 -22.51
CA GLY A 110 9.59 -12.00 -23.74
C GLY A 110 8.72 -10.73 -23.69
N VAL A 111 8.01 -10.46 -22.58
CA VAL A 111 7.21 -9.24 -22.41
C VAL A 111 8.00 -8.22 -21.59
N ALA A 112 8.30 -7.07 -22.22
CA ALA A 112 8.91 -5.94 -21.54
C ALA A 112 7.88 -5.11 -20.75
N ALA A 113 8.36 -4.26 -19.83
CA ALA A 113 7.52 -3.30 -19.13
C ALA A 113 6.76 -2.40 -20.10
N GLY A 114 5.45 -2.26 -19.89
CA GLY A 114 4.55 -1.46 -20.72
C GLY A 114 4.16 -2.10 -22.06
N ALA A 115 4.74 -3.25 -22.44
CA ALA A 115 4.47 -3.88 -23.74
C ALA A 115 3.12 -4.60 -23.80
N LEU A 116 2.71 -5.24 -22.70
CA LEU A 116 1.43 -5.93 -22.60
C LEU A 116 0.31 -4.94 -22.22
N LYS A 117 -0.81 -5.04 -22.91
CA LYS A 117 -2.03 -4.26 -22.69
C LYS A 117 -3.12 -5.16 -22.13
N LEU A 118 -3.78 -4.72 -21.08
CA LEU A 118 -4.98 -5.34 -20.54
C LEU A 118 -6.12 -4.31 -20.49
N ASP A 119 -7.34 -4.79 -20.35
CA ASP A 119 -8.51 -3.97 -20.03
C ASP A 119 -9.17 -4.47 -18.74
N GLY A 120 -10.12 -3.70 -18.21
CA GLY A 120 -10.77 -4.01 -16.95
C GLY A 120 -11.53 -5.35 -16.95
N LYS A 121 -12.18 -5.68 -18.07
CA LYS A 121 -12.92 -6.94 -18.21
C LYS A 121 -11.96 -8.13 -18.16
N THR A 122 -10.93 -8.14 -18.99
CA THR A 122 -9.93 -9.21 -19.09
C THR A 122 -9.16 -9.36 -17.79
N LEU A 123 -8.78 -8.25 -17.15
CA LEU A 123 -8.13 -8.29 -15.83
C LEU A 123 -9.03 -8.93 -14.78
N GLY A 124 -10.31 -8.57 -14.73
CA GLY A 124 -11.28 -9.22 -13.85
C GLY A 124 -11.44 -10.72 -14.15
N ASP A 125 -11.49 -11.10 -15.43
CA ASP A 125 -11.63 -12.50 -15.84
C ASP A 125 -10.38 -13.33 -15.50
N ILE A 126 -9.18 -12.74 -15.52
CA ILE A 126 -7.94 -13.36 -15.03
C ILE A 126 -8.04 -13.65 -13.52
N PHE A 127 -8.44 -12.65 -12.72
CA PHE A 127 -8.52 -12.81 -11.26
C PHE A 127 -9.74 -13.65 -10.80
N LEU A 128 -10.75 -13.82 -11.66
CA LEU A 128 -11.81 -14.83 -11.52
C LEU A 128 -11.36 -16.25 -11.89
N GLY A 129 -10.20 -16.40 -12.52
CA GLY A 129 -9.69 -17.68 -13.03
C GLY A 129 -10.34 -18.16 -14.34
N LYS A 130 -11.12 -17.30 -15.02
CA LYS A 130 -11.74 -17.61 -16.31
C LYS A 130 -10.75 -17.55 -17.47
N VAL A 131 -9.81 -16.61 -17.40
CA VAL A 131 -8.67 -16.51 -18.31
C VAL A 131 -7.45 -17.08 -17.59
N SER A 132 -7.01 -18.26 -18.03
CA SER A 132 -6.00 -19.04 -17.30
C SER A 132 -4.68 -19.25 -18.03
N THR A 133 -4.53 -18.76 -19.27
CA THR A 133 -3.29 -18.83 -20.06
C THR A 133 -2.99 -17.48 -20.72
N TRP A 134 -1.71 -17.20 -20.97
CA TRP A 134 -1.29 -15.91 -21.52
C TRP A 134 -1.63 -15.71 -23.00
N ASN A 135 -1.84 -16.78 -23.75
CA ASN A 135 -2.28 -16.75 -25.15
C ASN A 135 -3.80 -16.75 -25.32
N ASP A 136 -4.56 -16.56 -24.24
CA ASP A 136 -6.03 -16.52 -24.29
C ASP A 136 -6.52 -15.51 -25.35
N PRO A 137 -7.56 -15.83 -26.14
CA PRO A 137 -8.08 -14.94 -27.17
C PRO A 137 -8.39 -13.52 -26.68
N ALA A 138 -8.85 -13.35 -25.43
CA ALA A 138 -9.12 -12.03 -24.87
C ALA A 138 -7.84 -11.20 -24.69
N ILE A 139 -6.74 -11.83 -24.25
CA ILE A 139 -5.43 -11.18 -24.12
C ILE A 139 -4.83 -10.92 -25.52
N ALA A 140 -4.92 -11.90 -26.42
CA ALA A 140 -4.39 -11.78 -27.78
C ALA A 140 -5.05 -10.63 -28.57
N ALA A 141 -6.37 -10.46 -28.43
CA ALA A 141 -7.12 -9.39 -29.08
C ALA A 141 -6.64 -7.98 -28.68
N LEU A 142 -6.15 -7.81 -27.45
CA LEU A 142 -5.63 -6.53 -26.95
C LEU A 142 -4.17 -6.27 -27.36
N ASN A 143 -3.48 -7.29 -27.87
CA ASN A 143 -2.03 -7.29 -28.06
C ASN A 143 -1.61 -7.75 -29.47
N PRO A 144 -2.13 -7.14 -30.56
CA PRO A 144 -1.70 -7.49 -31.90
C PRO A 144 -0.18 -7.22 -32.04
N GLY A 145 0.57 -8.26 -32.43
CA GLY A 145 2.02 -8.19 -32.62
C GLY A 145 2.87 -8.58 -31.39
N VAL A 146 2.25 -8.87 -30.23
CA VAL A 146 2.96 -9.45 -29.09
C VAL A 146 2.95 -10.98 -29.21
N LYS A 147 4.12 -11.61 -29.12
CA LYS A 147 4.23 -13.07 -29.07
C LYS A 147 3.85 -13.56 -27.68
N LEU A 148 2.61 -13.98 -27.51
CA LEU A 148 2.09 -14.47 -26.24
C LEU A 148 2.41 -15.97 -26.06
N PRO A 149 3.01 -16.38 -24.93
CA PRO A 149 3.23 -17.79 -24.65
C PRO A 149 1.92 -18.49 -24.25
N ASP A 150 1.85 -19.81 -24.45
CA ASP A 150 0.75 -20.67 -23.99
C ASP A 150 0.80 -21.01 -22.48
N GLY A 151 1.72 -20.37 -21.75
CA GLY A 151 1.94 -20.60 -20.32
C GLY A 151 0.72 -20.24 -19.47
N LYS A 152 0.50 -21.05 -18.42
CA LYS A 152 -0.52 -20.82 -17.41
C LYS A 152 -0.29 -19.49 -16.67
N ILE A 153 -1.38 -18.79 -16.36
CA ILE A 153 -1.40 -17.62 -15.50
C ILE A 153 -1.43 -18.07 -14.04
N THR A 154 -0.53 -17.50 -13.23
CA THR A 154 -0.57 -17.65 -11.77
C THR A 154 -0.91 -16.32 -11.12
N VAL A 155 -2.11 -16.23 -10.56
CA VAL A 155 -2.58 -15.04 -9.86
C VAL A 155 -1.87 -14.92 -8.50
N VAL A 156 -1.39 -13.72 -8.20
CA VAL A 156 -0.83 -13.31 -6.91
C VAL A 156 -1.65 -12.14 -6.39
N HIS A 157 -2.31 -12.34 -5.25
CA HIS A 157 -3.10 -11.32 -4.57
C HIS A 157 -2.49 -11.02 -3.19
N ARG A 158 -3.07 -10.06 -2.46
CA ARG A 158 -2.65 -9.77 -1.09
C ARG A 158 -3.22 -10.79 -0.12
N SER A 159 -2.42 -11.21 0.87
CA SER A 159 -2.88 -12.05 1.98
C SER A 159 -3.33 -11.26 3.21
N ASP A 160 -2.92 -10.00 3.33
CA ASP A 160 -3.19 -9.12 4.45
C ASP A 160 -4.22 -8.02 4.12
N GLY A 161 -4.84 -7.44 5.16
CA GLY A 161 -5.80 -6.34 5.02
C GLY A 161 -5.20 -5.12 4.33
N SER A 162 -5.61 -4.86 3.09
CA SER A 162 -4.85 -4.05 2.14
C SER A 162 -5.72 -2.98 1.46
N GLY A 163 -5.33 -1.71 1.58
CA GLY A 163 -5.92 -0.61 0.82
C GLY A 163 -5.64 -0.70 -0.69
N THR A 164 -4.46 -1.23 -1.08
CA THR A 164 -4.17 -1.56 -2.47
C THR A 164 -5.19 -2.57 -3.04
N SER A 165 -5.60 -3.57 -2.24
CA SER A 165 -6.65 -4.52 -2.62
C SER A 165 -8.02 -3.86 -2.65
N PHE A 166 -8.32 -2.95 -1.73
CA PHE A 166 -9.55 -2.16 -1.79
C PHE A 166 -9.65 -1.41 -3.13
N ASN A 167 -8.61 -0.67 -3.53
CA ASN A 167 -8.60 0.05 -4.81
C ASN A 167 -8.70 -0.89 -6.01
N PHE A 168 -7.96 -1.99 -6.01
CA PHE A 168 -7.98 -2.98 -7.09
C PHE A 168 -9.36 -3.64 -7.25
N THR A 169 -9.94 -4.10 -6.14
CA THR A 169 -11.25 -4.78 -6.14
C THR A 169 -12.42 -3.81 -6.35
N ASN A 170 -12.30 -2.55 -5.92
CA ASN A 170 -13.25 -1.48 -6.26
C ASN A 170 -13.23 -1.18 -7.76
N TYR A 171 -12.04 -1.10 -8.38
CA TYR A 171 -11.92 -0.97 -9.83
C TYR A 171 -12.58 -2.15 -10.55
N LEU A 172 -12.22 -3.39 -10.19
CA LEU A 172 -12.78 -4.59 -10.81
C LEU A 172 -14.31 -4.69 -10.64
N SER A 173 -14.85 -4.28 -9.49
CA SER A 173 -16.29 -4.24 -9.25
C SER A 173 -17.03 -3.25 -10.15
N LYS A 174 -16.35 -2.23 -10.70
CA LYS A 174 -16.94 -1.27 -11.64
C LYS A 174 -16.88 -1.75 -13.09
N VAL A 175 -15.83 -2.47 -13.47
CA VAL A 175 -15.55 -2.83 -14.87
C VAL A 175 -15.84 -4.29 -15.22
N ASN A 176 -16.11 -5.15 -14.23
CA ASN A 176 -16.46 -6.55 -14.44
C ASN A 176 -17.68 -6.93 -13.56
N PRO A 177 -18.89 -7.03 -14.13
CA PRO A 177 -20.10 -7.37 -13.38
C PRO A 177 -20.05 -8.72 -12.66
N ASP A 178 -19.35 -9.72 -13.23
CA ASP A 178 -19.18 -11.02 -12.60
C ASP A 178 -18.29 -10.93 -11.36
N TRP A 179 -17.25 -10.09 -11.42
CA TRP A 179 -16.45 -9.76 -10.24
C TRP A 179 -17.31 -9.12 -9.16
N LYS A 180 -18.08 -8.09 -9.51
CA LYS A 180 -18.96 -7.38 -8.57
C LYS A 180 -19.94 -8.33 -7.88
N GLY A 181 -20.56 -9.24 -8.64
CA GLY A 181 -21.55 -10.18 -8.12
C GLY A 181 -20.96 -11.32 -7.29
N LYS A 182 -19.72 -11.75 -7.57
CA LYS A 182 -19.10 -12.91 -6.90
C LYS A 182 -18.13 -12.56 -5.78
N VAL A 183 -17.37 -11.47 -5.93
CA VAL A 183 -16.26 -11.11 -5.04
C VAL A 183 -16.51 -9.78 -4.35
N GLY A 184 -16.98 -8.78 -5.09
CA GLY A 184 -17.18 -7.43 -4.58
C GLY A 184 -15.86 -6.70 -4.28
N GLU A 185 -15.89 -5.81 -3.30
CA GLU A 185 -14.76 -4.94 -2.95
C GLU A 185 -14.51 -4.89 -1.45
N GLY A 186 -13.25 -4.67 -1.07
CA GLY A 186 -12.86 -4.55 0.33
C GLY A 186 -11.36 -4.59 0.54
N THR A 187 -10.92 -4.29 1.75
CA THR A 187 -9.52 -4.48 2.16
C THR A 187 -9.15 -5.97 2.29
N ALA A 188 -10.15 -6.83 2.42
CA ALA A 188 -10.06 -8.29 2.35
C ALA A 188 -11.29 -8.81 1.60
N VAL A 189 -11.09 -9.78 0.70
CA VAL A 189 -12.14 -10.43 -0.09
C VAL A 189 -11.86 -11.93 -0.20
N GLN A 190 -12.87 -12.72 -0.54
CA GLN A 190 -12.69 -14.14 -0.86
C GLN A 190 -12.15 -14.28 -2.28
N TRP A 191 -10.83 -14.41 -2.44
CA TRP A 191 -10.20 -14.56 -3.75
C TRP A 191 -10.61 -15.88 -4.41
N PRO A 192 -11.04 -15.86 -5.70
CA PRO A 192 -11.42 -17.08 -6.42
C PRO A 192 -10.25 -18.03 -6.70
N THR A 193 -9.05 -17.47 -6.85
CA THR A 193 -7.83 -18.21 -7.19
C THR A 193 -6.59 -17.41 -6.80
N GLY A 194 -5.43 -18.05 -6.90
CA GLY A 194 -4.13 -17.44 -6.71
C GLY A 194 -3.52 -17.72 -5.34
N ILE A 195 -2.38 -17.07 -5.11
CA ILE A 195 -1.63 -17.16 -3.87
C ILE A 195 -1.53 -15.78 -3.21
N GLY A 196 -1.50 -15.77 -1.88
CA GLY A 196 -1.43 -14.54 -1.09
C GLY A 196 0.00 -14.12 -0.76
N GLY A 197 0.45 -12.99 -1.30
CA GLY A 197 1.67 -12.30 -0.88
C GLY A 197 1.38 -11.27 0.22
N LYS A 198 2.21 -11.23 1.26
CA LYS A 198 2.08 -10.24 2.35
C LYS A 198 2.68 -8.90 1.93
N GLY A 199 1.92 -7.81 2.03
CA GLY A 199 2.38 -6.48 1.65
C GLY A 199 2.53 -6.30 0.13
N ASN A 200 2.94 -5.10 -0.30
CA ASN A 200 3.28 -4.88 -1.72
C ASN A 200 4.57 -5.63 -2.07
N GLU A 201 5.48 -5.72 -1.10
CA GLU A 201 6.75 -6.44 -1.13
C GLU A 201 6.55 -7.93 -1.46
N GLY A 202 5.62 -8.61 -0.77
CA GLY A 202 5.36 -10.03 -0.99
C GLY A 202 4.74 -10.33 -2.34
N VAL A 203 3.78 -9.51 -2.79
CA VAL A 203 3.20 -9.65 -4.14
C VAL A 203 4.27 -9.41 -5.21
N ALA A 204 5.08 -8.35 -5.08
CA ALA A 204 6.16 -8.07 -6.00
C ALA A 204 7.18 -9.21 -6.09
N ALA A 205 7.58 -9.77 -4.93
CA ALA A 205 8.49 -10.90 -4.85
C ALA A 205 7.94 -12.15 -5.54
N TYR A 206 6.69 -12.52 -5.25
CA TYR A 206 6.05 -13.69 -5.84
C TYR A 206 5.87 -13.56 -7.35
N VAL A 207 5.40 -12.41 -7.85
CA VAL A 207 5.29 -12.20 -9.31
C VAL A 207 6.66 -12.33 -9.97
N LYS A 208 7.71 -11.76 -9.39
CA LYS A 208 9.07 -11.84 -9.92
C LYS A 208 9.63 -13.27 -9.95
N GLN A 209 9.28 -14.11 -8.98
CA GLN A 209 9.75 -15.49 -8.89
C GLN A 209 8.94 -16.46 -9.75
N ILE A 210 7.64 -16.23 -9.89
CA ILE A 210 6.72 -17.18 -10.52
C ILE A 210 6.60 -16.87 -12.00
N LYS A 211 7.10 -17.79 -12.83
CA LYS A 211 6.88 -17.75 -14.28
C LYS A 211 5.39 -17.75 -14.59
N GLY A 212 4.93 -16.81 -15.40
CA GLY A 212 3.52 -16.61 -15.71
C GLY A 212 2.73 -15.91 -14.59
N GLY A 213 3.40 -15.38 -13.57
CA GLY A 213 2.78 -14.66 -12.48
C GLY A 213 2.12 -13.35 -12.92
N ILE A 214 0.99 -13.01 -12.31
CA ILE A 214 0.35 -11.69 -12.39
C ILE A 214 -0.04 -11.24 -10.99
N GLY A 215 0.20 -9.98 -10.66
CA GLY A 215 -0.26 -9.36 -9.41
C GLY A 215 -0.54 -7.88 -9.60
N TYR A 216 -0.89 -7.21 -8.50
CA TYR A 216 -1.13 -5.77 -8.48
C TYR A 216 -0.31 -5.13 -7.36
N VAL A 217 0.41 -4.06 -7.69
CA VAL A 217 1.27 -3.33 -6.74
C VAL A 217 1.15 -1.84 -6.95
N GLU A 218 1.53 -1.05 -5.95
CA GLU A 218 1.78 0.37 -6.15
C GLU A 218 2.97 0.58 -7.12
N LEU A 219 2.88 1.57 -8.00
CA LEU A 219 3.81 1.81 -9.10
C LEU A 219 5.29 1.84 -8.68
N SER A 220 5.63 2.46 -7.55
CA SER A 220 7.02 2.51 -7.06
C SER A 220 7.61 1.12 -6.85
N TYR A 221 6.82 0.15 -6.38
CA TYR A 221 7.27 -1.23 -6.24
C TYR A 221 7.59 -1.88 -7.58
N ALA A 222 6.77 -1.64 -8.60
CA ALA A 222 7.03 -2.14 -9.95
C ALA A 222 8.33 -1.54 -10.51
N LEU A 223 8.50 -0.22 -10.39
CA LEU A 223 9.66 0.50 -10.93
C LEU A 223 10.95 0.11 -10.22
N GLN A 224 10.97 0.14 -8.88
CA GLN A 224 12.17 -0.17 -8.08
C GLN A 224 12.61 -1.63 -8.24
N ASN A 225 11.66 -2.55 -8.47
CA ASN A 225 11.96 -3.97 -8.68
C ASN A 225 12.19 -4.36 -10.15
N LYS A 226 12.13 -3.39 -11.07
CA LYS A 226 12.26 -3.58 -12.54
C LYS A 226 11.25 -4.60 -13.08
N MET A 227 10.02 -4.52 -12.58
CA MET A 227 8.95 -5.43 -12.98
C MET A 227 8.32 -5.00 -14.30
N ALA A 228 7.89 -5.97 -15.11
CA ALA A 228 7.07 -5.67 -16.26
C ALA A 228 5.65 -5.31 -15.80
N TYR A 229 5.31 -4.03 -15.77
CA TYR A 229 3.93 -3.58 -15.61
C TYR A 229 3.18 -3.59 -16.95
N THR A 230 1.86 -3.64 -16.91
CA THR A 230 1.02 -3.60 -18.12
C THR A 230 0.48 -2.20 -18.37
N ALA A 231 0.27 -1.86 -19.64
CA ALA A 231 -0.62 -0.77 -20.00
C ALA A 231 -2.08 -1.20 -19.72
N MET A 232 -2.93 -0.25 -19.35
CA MET A 232 -4.35 -0.46 -19.13
C MET A 232 -5.16 0.40 -20.09
N LYS A 233 -6.09 -0.21 -20.83
CA LYS A 233 -7.16 0.53 -21.50
C LYS A 233 -8.03 1.16 -20.42
N ASN A 234 -8.28 2.47 -20.52
CA ASN A 234 -9.18 3.17 -19.63
C ASN A 234 -10.63 2.65 -19.79
N ALA A 235 -11.42 2.85 -18.72
CA ALA A 235 -12.84 2.50 -18.70
C ALA A 235 -13.67 3.53 -19.49
#